data_AF-A0A821WSI2-F1
#
_entry.id   AF-A0A821WSI2-F1
#
_cell.length_a   1.000
_cell.length_b   1.000
_cell.length_c   1.000
_cell.angle_alpha   90.00
_cell.angle_beta   90.00
_cell.angle_gamma   90.00
#
_symmetry.space_group_name_H-M   'P 1'
#
loop_
_entity.id
_entity.type
_entity.pdbx_description
1 polymer ?
#
loop_
_entity_poly.entity_id
_entity_poly.type
_entity_poly.pdbx_seq_one_letter_code
_entity_poly.pdbx_strand_id
1 'polypeptide(L)'
;MAYLIFAITAAVTSTIWAMLVYWQLAIIMLCLQTVYFIEFYAFNIITVKQAEKASTAYGKAGTVISEALNGIRTVLAFNGAQSELHKYERNLDSARSAILKKDFAFGLFRGLTLMSWHWVTVIGLLISAIFYHYNISHISIDDILIVC
;
A
#
# COMPACT_ATOMS: atom_id res chain seq x y z
N MET A 1 10.90 14.09 -9.01
CA MET A 1 10.81 13.81 -10.46
C MET A 1 11.94 12.92 -10.94
N ALA A 2 13.22 13.27 -10.74
CA ALA A 2 14.37 12.46 -11.19
C ALA A 2 14.34 10.99 -10.69
N TYR A 3 13.96 10.75 -9.44
CA TYR A 3 13.88 9.40 -8.86
C TYR A 3 12.86 8.49 -9.58
N LEU A 4 11.71 9.03 -10.01
CA LEU A 4 10.69 8.25 -10.71
C LEU A 4 11.16 7.84 -12.09
N ILE A 5 11.84 8.75 -12.80
CA ILE A 5 12.40 8.48 -14.12
C ILE A 5 13.45 7.37 -14.01
N PHE A 6 14.37 7.48 -13.04
CA PHE A 6 15.38 6.46 -12.77
C PHE A 6 14.75 5.08 -12.49
N ALA A 7 13.76 5.02 -11.59
CA ALA A 7 13.10 3.76 -11.23
C ALA A 7 12.42 3.09 -12.44
N ILE A 8 11.73 3.86 -13.29
CA ILE A 8 11.07 3.33 -14.49
C ILE A 8 12.12 2.81 -15.47
N THR A 9 13.19 3.56 -15.72
CA THR A 9 14.25 3.12 -16.64
C THR A 9 14.94 1.85 -16.15
N ALA A 10 15.25 1.74 -14.86
CA ALA A 10 15.89 0.58 -14.27
C ALA A 10 15.01 -0.68 -14.33
N ALA A 11 13.70 -0.53 -14.11
CA ALA A 11 12.73 -1.62 -14.24
C ALA A 11 12.65 -2.14 -15.69
N VAL A 12 12.67 -1.23 -16.66
CA VAL A 12 12.62 -1.60 -18.09
C VAL A 12 13.91 -2.28 -18.52
N THR A 13 15.08 -1.75 -18.14
CA THR A 13 16.37 -2.34 -18.53
C THR A 13 16.60 -3.71 -17.91
N SER A 14 16.25 -3.91 -16.63
CA SER A 14 16.36 -5.22 -15.96
C SER A 14 15.43 -6.27 -16.58
N THR A 15 14.19 -5.90 -16.90
CA THR A 15 13.25 -6.82 -17.56
C THR A 15 13.74 -7.26 -18.93
N ILE A 16 14.26 -6.32 -19.73
CA ILE A 16 14.83 -6.63 -21.05
C ILE A 16 16.05 -7.54 -20.91
N TRP A 17 16.95 -7.24 -19.96
CA TRP A 17 18.13 -8.05 -19.70
C TRP A 17 17.76 -9.48 -19.29
N ALA A 18 16.82 -9.65 -18.35
CA ALA A 18 16.35 -10.95 -17.89
C ALA A 18 15.76 -11.79 -19.03
N MET A 19 15.00 -11.16 -19.94
CA MET A 19 14.40 -11.83 -21.10
C MET A 19 15.45 -12.28 -22.13
N LEU A 20 16.52 -11.50 -22.32
CA LEU A 20 17.60 -11.81 -23.27
C LEU A 20 18.49 -12.97 -22.80
N VAL A 21 18.83 -13.01 -21.51
CA VAL A 21 19.75 -14.01 -20.97
C VAL A 21 19.00 -15.30 -20.57
N TYR A 22 17.82 -15.17 -19.95
CA TYR A 22 17.06 -16.31 -19.39
C TYR A 22 15.56 -16.24 -19.70
N TRP A 23 15.20 -16.44 -20.96
CA TRP A 23 13.80 -16.30 -21.41
C TRP A 23 12.82 -17.24 -20.68
N GLN A 24 13.22 -18.48 -20.36
CA GLN A 24 12.33 -19.45 -19.68
C GLN A 24 12.07 -19.06 -18.22
N LEU A 25 13.13 -18.63 -17.51
CA LEU A 25 13.04 -18.22 -16.11
C LEU A 25 12.31 -16.87 -15.97
N ALA A 26 12.60 -15.93 -16.89
CA ALA A 26 11.98 -14.61 -16.91
C ALA A 26 10.45 -14.67 -17.06
N ILE A 27 9.93 -15.58 -17.92
CA ILE A 27 8.49 -15.75 -18.09
C ILE A 27 7.82 -16.25 -16.79
N ILE A 28 8.45 -17.19 -16.09
CA ILE A 28 7.93 -17.73 -14.81
C ILE A 28 7.90 -16.63 -13.74
N MET A 29 8.97 -15.84 -13.61
CA MET A 29 9.03 -14.74 -12.66
C MET A 29 8.03 -13.62 -12.99
N LEU A 30 7.84 -13.31 -14.28
CA LEU A 30 6.82 -12.35 -14.72
C LEU A 30 5.41 -12.78 -14.29
N CYS A 31 5.06 -14.06 -14.44
CA CYS A 31 3.78 -14.58 -13.96
C CYS A 31 3.60 -14.39 -12.45
N LEU A 32 4.61 -14.75 -11.64
CA LEU A 32 4.56 -14.56 -10.19
C LEU A 32 4.43 -13.08 -9.81
N GLN A 33 5.15 -12.20 -10.51
CA GLN A 33 5.11 -10.76 -10.29
C GLN A 33 3.72 -10.16 -10.59
N THR A 34 3.01 -10.65 -11.61
CA THR A 34 1.65 -10.15 -11.92
C THR A 34 0.65 -10.40 -10.81
N VAL A 35 0.75 -11.52 -10.09
CA VAL A 35 -0.13 -11.82 -8.95
C VAL A 35 0.06 -10.79 -7.84
N TYR A 36 1.31 -10.45 -7.52
CA TYR A 36 1.64 -9.42 -6.54
C TYR A 36 1.14 -8.03 -6.96
N PHE A 37 1.26 -7.68 -8.25
CA PHE A 37 0.75 -6.40 -8.77
C PHE A 37 -0.76 -6.25 -8.58
N ILE A 38 -1.53 -7.33 -8.72
CA ILE A 38 -2.99 -7.31 -8.52
C ILE A 38 -3.33 -7.01 -7.05
N GLU A 39 -2.67 -7.69 -6.11
CA GLU A 39 -2.85 -7.46 -4.67
C GLU A 39 -2.49 -6.01 -4.29
N PHE A 40 -1.35 -5.53 -4.79
CA PHE A 40 -0.89 -4.17 -4.55
C PHE A 40 -1.86 -3.13 -5.11
N TYR A 41 -2.37 -3.33 -6.32
CA TYR A 41 -3.32 -2.42 -6.95
C TYR A 41 -4.65 -2.36 -6.16
N ALA A 42 -5.18 -3.51 -5.75
CA ALA A 42 -6.38 -3.58 -4.93
C ALA A 42 -6.20 -2.83 -3.59
N PHE A 43 -5.06 -3.02 -2.93
CA PHE A 43 -4.72 -2.31 -1.69
C PHE A 43 -4.65 -0.79 -1.88
N ASN A 44 -4.06 -0.33 -2.97
CA ASN A 44 -3.96 1.10 -3.28
C ASN A 44 -5.34 1.72 -3.49
N ILE A 45 -6.23 1.08 -4.25
CA ILE A 45 -7.61 1.58 -4.44
C ILE A 45 -8.34 1.71 -3.11
N ILE A 46 -8.24 0.67 -2.28
CA ILE A 46 -8.89 0.65 -0.97
C ILE A 46 -8.34 1.78 -0.09
N THR A 47 -7.03 1.99 -0.10
CA THR A 47 -6.36 3.06 0.67
C THR A 47 -6.76 4.45 0.18
N VAL A 48 -6.77 4.69 -1.13
CA VAL A 48 -7.17 5.98 -1.73
C VAL A 48 -8.62 6.30 -1.38
N LYS A 49 -9.55 5.33 -1.52
CA LYS A 49 -10.96 5.53 -1.16
C LYS A 49 -11.14 5.87 0.32
N GLN A 50 -10.33 5.27 1.20
CA GLN A 50 -10.38 5.59 2.64
C GLN A 50 -9.82 6.98 2.92
N ALA A 51 -8.72 7.36 2.26
CA ALA A 51 -8.15 8.70 2.37
C ALA A 51 -9.12 9.78 1.91
N GLU A 52 -9.86 9.54 0.83
CA GLU A 52 -10.89 10.47 0.31
C GLU A 52 -12.06 10.62 1.29
N LYS A 53 -12.56 9.52 1.85
CA LYS A 53 -13.61 9.54 2.89
C LYS A 53 -13.15 10.29 4.14
N ALA A 54 -11.92 10.03 4.58
CA ALA A 54 -11.34 10.72 5.72
C ALA A 54 -11.23 12.22 5.44
N SER A 55 -10.65 12.60 4.29
CA SER A 55 -10.53 14.00 3.86
C SER A 55 -11.88 14.72 3.83
N THR A 56 -12.91 14.08 3.29
CA THR A 56 -14.27 14.65 3.25
C THR A 56 -14.87 14.83 4.65
N ALA A 57 -14.71 13.85 5.54
CA ALA A 57 -15.20 13.92 6.92
C ALA A 57 -14.49 15.02 7.71
N TYR A 58 -13.16 15.14 7.57
CA TYR A 58 -12.37 16.20 8.17
C TYR A 58 -12.74 17.58 7.60
N GLY A 59 -12.99 17.68 6.30
CA GLY A 59 -13.47 18.91 5.66
C GLY A 59 -14.78 19.41 6.27
N LYS A 60 -15.77 18.53 6.45
CA LYS A 60 -17.06 18.87 7.09
C LYS A 60 -16.88 19.32 8.54
N ALA A 61 -16.07 18.61 9.32
CA ALA A 61 -15.76 18.99 10.70
C ALA A 61 -15.05 20.36 10.76
N GLY A 62 -14.13 20.61 9.82
CA GLY A 62 -13.44 21.89 9.68
C GLY A 62 -14.40 23.04 9.38
N THR A 63 -15.41 22.84 8.54
CA THR A 63 -16.45 23.85 8.27
C THR A 63 -17.26 24.17 9.53
N VAL A 64 -17.70 23.17 10.29
CA VAL A 64 -18.47 23.37 11.54
C VAL A 64 -17.66 24.13 12.59
N ILE A 65 -16.38 23.79 12.75
CA ILE A 65 -15.48 24.51 13.66
C ILE A 65 -15.27 25.95 13.18
N SER A 66 -15.10 26.16 11.88
CA SER A 66 -14.93 27.49 11.31
C SER A 66 -16.16 28.37 11.57
N GLU A 67 -17.36 27.80 11.48
CA GLU A 67 -18.62 28.49 11.77
C GLU A 67 -18.77 28.81 13.28
N ALA A 68 -18.44 27.86 14.15
CA ALA A 68 -18.45 28.07 15.60
C ALA A 68 -17.42 29.13 16.05
N LEU A 69 -16.22 29.15 15.45
CA LEU A 69 -15.20 30.17 15.71
C LEU A 69 -15.63 31.55 15.21
N ASN A 70 -16.29 31.61 14.05
CA ASN A 70 -16.83 32.86 13.52
C ASN A 70 -17.96 33.43 14.42
N GLY A 71 -18.71 32.54 15.09
CA GLY A 71 -19.78 32.86 16.04
C GLY A 71 -19.39 32.81 17.53
N ILE A 72 -18.10 32.90 17.88
CA ILE A 72 -17.63 32.59 19.25
C ILE A 72 -18.26 33.46 20.35
N ARG A 73 -18.59 34.72 20.05
CA ARG A 73 -19.29 35.62 20.99
C ARG A 73 -20.70 35.11 21.31
N THR A 74 -21.39 34.51 20.36
CA THR A 74 -22.75 33.97 20.50
C THR A 74 -22.75 32.67 21.30
N VAL A 75 -21.80 31.78 21.05
CA VAL A 75 -21.65 30.52 21.80
C VAL A 75 -21.33 30.78 23.27
N LEU A 76 -20.46 31.77 23.55
CA LEU A 76 -20.19 32.20 24.93
C LEU A 76 -21.42 32.83 25.59
N ALA A 77 -22.19 33.63 24.85
CA ALA A 77 -23.37 34.32 25.38
C ALA A 77 -24.50 33.36 25.80
N PHE A 78 -24.62 32.19 25.16
CA PHE A 78 -25.61 31.16 25.52
C PHE A 78 -25.06 30.07 26.45
N ASN A 79 -23.79 30.15 26.89
CA ASN A 79 -23.11 29.12 27.70
C ASN A 79 -23.25 27.69 27.10
N GLY A 80 -23.36 27.59 25.78
CA GLY A 80 -23.66 26.35 25.06
C GLY A 80 -22.45 25.43 24.84
N ALA A 81 -21.26 25.85 25.29
CA ALA A 81 -20.00 25.16 25.03
C ALA A 81 -20.00 23.69 25.47
N GLN A 82 -20.63 23.37 26.60
CA GLN A 82 -20.68 21.97 27.09
C GLN A 82 -21.60 21.06 26.26
N SER A 83 -22.70 21.59 25.71
CA SER A 83 -23.59 20.84 24.82
C SER A 83 -22.89 20.49 23.51
N GLU A 84 -22.17 21.44 22.93
CA GLU A 84 -21.38 21.24 21.71
C GLU A 84 -20.23 20.24 21.93
N LEU A 85 -19.57 20.31 23.09
CA LEU A 85 -18.51 19.38 23.47
C LEU A 85 -19.02 17.94 23.61
N HIS A 86 -20.18 17.76 24.24
CA HIS A 86 -20.77 16.43 24.42
C HIS A 86 -21.19 15.78 23.09
N LYS A 87 -21.69 16.58 22.14
CA LYS A 87 -21.95 16.11 20.76
C LYS A 87 -20.66 15.74 20.03
N TYR A 88 -19.56 16.45 20.29
CA TYR A 88 -18.26 16.16 19.70
C TYR A 88 -17.68 14.84 20.22
N GLU A 89 -17.70 14.61 21.54
CA GLU A 89 -17.24 13.38 22.18
C GLU A 89 -18.00 12.14 21.68
N ARG A 90 -19.34 12.23 21.59
CA ARG A 90 -20.17 11.11 21.12
C ARG A 90 -19.87 10.71 19.67
N ASN A 91 -19.59 11.69 18.80
CA ASN A 91 -19.20 11.43 17.42
C ASN A 91 -17.79 10.85 17.32
N LEU A 92 -16.88 11.27 18.19
CA LEU A 92 -15.51 10.76 18.28
C LEU A 92 -15.47 9.28 18.70
N ASP A 93 -16.27 8.87 19.68
CA ASP A 93 -16.27 7.47 20.14
C ASP A 93 -16.77 6.50 19.06
N SER A 94 -17.82 6.89 18.34
CA SER A 94 -18.32 6.12 17.20
C SER A 94 -17.27 5.99 16.09
N ALA A 95 -16.63 7.12 15.72
CA ALA A 95 -15.57 7.14 14.73
C ALA A 95 -14.34 6.30 15.16
N ARG A 96 -13.95 6.39 16.43
CA ARG A 96 -12.81 5.65 16.99
C ARG A 96 -13.01 4.14 16.89
N SER A 97 -14.20 3.65 17.23
CA SER A 97 -14.50 2.21 17.14
C SER A 97 -14.47 1.69 15.70
N ALA A 98 -14.92 2.49 14.73
CA ALA A 98 -14.88 2.16 13.32
C ALA A 98 -13.45 2.16 12.76
N ILE A 99 -12.64 3.15 13.15
CA ILE A 99 -11.23 3.26 12.77
C ILE A 99 -10.44 2.07 13.32
N LEU A 100 -10.62 1.70 14.59
CA LEU A 100 -9.91 0.56 15.20
C LEU A 100 -10.18 -0.77 14.47
N LYS A 101 -11.44 -1.07 14.14
CA LYS A 101 -11.80 -2.28 13.37
C LYS A 101 -11.18 -2.26 11.97
N LYS A 102 -11.22 -1.09 11.32
CA LYS A 102 -10.63 -0.91 10.00
C LYS A 102 -9.12 -1.09 10.05
N ASP A 103 -8.43 -0.44 10.98
CA ASP A 103 -6.97 -0.46 11.06
C ASP A 103 -6.44 -1.84 11.41
N PHE A 104 -7.17 -2.60 12.23
CA PHE A 104 -6.86 -4.01 12.45
C PHE A 104 -6.95 -4.84 11.16
N ALA A 105 -8.02 -4.68 10.39
CA ALA A 105 -8.19 -5.36 9.10
C ALA A 105 -7.10 -4.95 8.08
N PHE A 106 -6.74 -3.67 8.03
CA PHE A 106 -5.64 -3.17 7.19
C PHE A 106 -4.28 -3.72 7.63
N GLY A 107 -4.03 -3.80 8.93
CA GLY A 107 -2.81 -4.39 9.48
C GLY A 107 -2.69 -5.86 9.10
N LEU A 108 -3.77 -6.63 9.23
CA LEU A 108 -3.82 -8.04 8.83
C LEU A 108 -3.56 -8.19 7.32
N PHE A 109 -4.25 -7.40 6.49
CA PHE A 109 -4.08 -7.42 5.04
C PHE A 109 -2.63 -7.10 4.65
N ARG A 110 -2.04 -6.05 5.24
CA ARG A 110 -0.65 -5.66 4.96
C ARG A 110 0.36 -6.73 5.40
N GLY A 111 0.09 -7.42 6.51
CA GLY A 111 0.88 -8.56 6.95
C GLY A 111 0.85 -9.72 5.94
N LEU A 112 -0.34 -10.06 5.43
CA LEU A 112 -0.50 -11.10 4.41
C LEU A 112 0.22 -10.76 3.10
N THR A 113 0.14 -9.51 2.63
CA THR A 113 0.86 -9.07 1.41
C THR A 113 2.39 -9.11 1.60
N LEU A 114 2.90 -8.74 2.78
CA LEU A 114 4.33 -8.84 3.08
C LEU A 114 4.82 -10.29 3.11
N MET A 115 4.02 -11.19 3.70
CA MET A 115 4.30 -12.62 3.65
C MET A 115 4.32 -13.10 2.19
N SER A 116 3.29 -12.78 1.40
CA SER A 116 3.21 -13.12 -0.03
C SER A 116 4.48 -12.71 -0.79
N TRP A 117 4.97 -11.48 -0.58
CA TRP A 117 6.20 -10.99 -1.20
C TRP A 117 7.43 -11.84 -0.85
N HIS A 118 7.66 -12.14 0.43
CA HIS A 118 8.79 -12.98 0.85
C HIS A 118 8.66 -14.43 0.38
N TRP A 119 7.44 -14.96 0.26
CA TRP A 119 7.21 -16.29 -0.28
C TRP A 119 7.55 -16.36 -1.78
N VAL A 120 7.18 -15.34 -2.55
CA VAL A 120 7.51 -15.26 -3.99
C VAL A 120 9.02 -15.23 -4.21
N THR A 121 9.77 -14.47 -3.41
CA THR A 121 11.24 -14.42 -3.55
C THR A 121 11.90 -15.75 -3.18
N VAL A 122 11.42 -16.44 -2.16
CA VAL A 122 11.92 -17.77 -1.77
C VAL A 122 11.65 -18.82 -2.85
N ILE A 123 10.44 -18.84 -3.41
CA ILE A 123 10.09 -19.75 -4.51
C ILE A 123 10.93 -19.43 -5.75
N GLY A 124 11.14 -18.15 -6.05
CA GLY A 124 11.96 -17.70 -7.17
C GLY A 124 13.43 -18.18 -7.06
N LEU A 125 14.01 -18.09 -5.86
CA LEU A 125 15.36 -18.59 -5.59
C LEU A 125 15.45 -20.12 -5.72
N LEU A 126 14.44 -20.85 -5.25
CA LEU A 126 14.42 -22.32 -5.33
C LEU A 126 14.33 -22.82 -6.78
N ILE A 127 13.48 -22.20 -7.61
CA ILE A 127 13.36 -22.53 -9.03
C ILE A 127 14.70 -22.27 -9.74
N SER A 128 15.34 -21.14 -9.44
CA SER A 128 16.66 -20.79 -9.97
C SER A 128 17.74 -21.80 -9.58
N ALA A 129 17.74 -22.26 -8.32
CA ALA A 129 18.70 -23.26 -7.83
C ALA A 129 18.52 -24.65 -8.47
N ILE A 130 17.28 -25.08 -8.71
CA ILE A 130 16.99 -26.34 -9.42
C ILE A 130 17.49 -26.28 -10.87
N PHE A 131 17.28 -25.15 -11.54
CA PHE A 131 17.74 -24.95 -12.92
C PHE A 131 19.26 -24.96 -13.04
N TYR A 132 19.96 -24.39 -12.04
CA TYR A 132 21.41 -24.46 -11.92
C TYR A 132 21.91 -25.91 -11.79
N HIS A 133 21.28 -26.72 -10.94
CA HIS A 133 21.69 -28.11 -10.73
C HIS A 133 21.48 -29.00 -11.98
N TYR A 134 20.46 -28.71 -12.80
CA TYR A 134 20.16 -29.50 -14.01
C TYR A 134 21.07 -29.18 -15.21
N ASN A 135 22.01 -28.24 -15.10
CA ASN A 135 23.08 -27.94 -16.07
C ASN A 135 22.62 -27.81 -17.55
N ILE A 136 21.41 -27.26 -17.78
CA ILE A 136 20.85 -27.05 -19.13
C ILE A 136 21.22 -25.67 -19.71
N SER A 137 21.69 -24.74 -18.89
CA SER A 137 22.19 -23.43 -19.31
C SER A 137 23.31 -22.99 -18.36
N HIS A 138 24.40 -22.42 -18.89
CA HIS A 138 25.48 -21.80 -18.11
C HIS A 138 24.96 -20.58 -17.33
N ILE A 139 24.22 -20.83 -16.25
CA ILE A 139 23.76 -19.83 -15.29
C ILE A 139 24.88 -19.64 -14.27
N SER A 140 25.48 -18.45 -14.24
CA SER A 140 26.37 -18.07 -13.15
C SER A 140 25.58 -17.50 -11.97
N ILE A 141 26.18 -17.49 -10.77
CA ILE A 141 25.51 -17.10 -9.52
C ILE A 141 25.16 -15.60 -9.50
N ASP A 142 25.97 -14.78 -10.14
CA ASP A 142 25.77 -13.34 -10.36
C ASP A 142 24.53 -13.05 -11.21
N ASP A 143 24.27 -13.88 -12.21
CA ASP A 143 23.11 -13.77 -13.07
C ASP A 143 21.78 -14.09 -12.37
N ILE A 144 21.79 -15.00 -11.37
CA ILE A 144 20.63 -15.31 -10.52
C ILE A 144 20.22 -14.10 -9.67
N LEU A 145 21.20 -13.33 -9.19
CA LEU A 145 20.95 -12.16 -8.35
C LEU A 145 20.31 -11.00 -9.12
N ILE A 146 20.48 -10.95 -10.44
CA ILE A 146 19.89 -9.91 -11.30
C ILE A 146 18.42 -10.19 -11.59
N VAL A 147 17.99 -11.46 -11.51
CA VAL A 147 16.62 -11.89 -11.84
C VAL A 147 15.70 -11.98 -10.61
N CYS A 148 16.26 -12.10 -9.40
CA CYS A 148 15.51 -12.12 -8.13
C CYS A 148 15.25 -10.72 -7.58
#